data_AF-A0A7X9EXH9-F1
#
_entry.id   AF-A0A7X9EXH9-F1
#
_cell.length_a   1.000
_cell.length_b   1.000
_cell.length_c   1.000
_cell.angle_alpha   90.00
_cell.angle_beta   90.00
_cell.angle_gamma   90.00
#
_symmetry.space_group_name_H-M   'P 1'
#
loop_
_entity.id
_entity.type
_entity.pdbx_description
1 polymer ?
#
loop_
_entity_poly.entity_id
_entity_poly.type
_entity_poly.pdbx_seq_one_letter_code
_entity_poly.pdbx_strand_id
1 'polypeptide(L)'
;MNLIQITSAALGSLAFRFLDKDRNKEKAIFIANIFFLFLLQPNSSLRSLNVLLPWATIFLILAVGLGVSGTSSRQEIAQIALFSLSGFLPFVLPEFFPGLKTTVLDKNINQTVLGIFLLGSVCCIAVLARIKQKRSYLLFFLAFILVLFVILKQPAISTWASRGWRILFQQKGELASSLDLRWIGYSYIAFRLIHVIREFQKGRFQDISLLRYMNFCLFFPALSAGPIAKYDDFSQQMQQPVNTVESSLPEGGERLVIGLFKKFVLADSLALVALNSSNAGQITSTGWMWLALILYSLQIYFDFSGYTDIAIGLGLFLGIRLPENFDHPYLKSNLTKFWDSWHITLSQWIRAYFFNPLNRSLRKSKLAKSPNSILFLTQVSTMLVIGLWHGITWTFAVWGLWHGLGLFIQNRWSTYARNHFLKVRENPKLEKGIQILSTVGTFLYVSVGWVWFLSTSMPQACDIFLKLLGKGF
;
A
#
# COMPACT_ATOMS: atom_id res chain seq x y z
N MET A 1 6.92 10.19 0.15
CA MET A 1 7.02 11.52 0.78
C MET A 1 8.46 11.98 0.64
N ASN A 2 8.70 13.25 0.32
CA ASN A 2 10.06 13.82 0.39
C ASN A 2 10.38 14.26 1.84
N LEU A 3 11.64 14.64 2.09
CA LEU A 3 12.09 15.02 3.43
C LEU A 3 11.29 16.21 4.00
N ILE A 4 10.93 17.19 3.17
CA ILE A 4 10.11 18.34 3.58
C ILE A 4 8.74 17.87 4.07
N GLN A 5 8.04 17.04 3.29
CA GLN A 5 6.73 16.48 3.64
C GLN A 5 6.80 15.65 4.93
N ILE A 6 7.85 14.85 5.12
CA ILE A 6 8.05 14.06 6.35
C ILE A 6 8.31 14.96 7.54
N THR A 7 9.13 16.00 7.38
CA THR A 7 9.43 16.96 8.44
C THR A 7 8.16 17.72 8.84
N SER A 8 7.38 18.21 7.87
CA SER A 8 6.08 18.85 8.13
C SER A 8 5.10 17.91 8.82
N ALA A 9 5.06 16.64 8.42
CA ALA A 9 4.27 15.60 9.08
C ALA A 9 4.71 15.36 10.53
N ALA A 10 6.02 15.25 10.78
CA ALA A 10 6.56 15.01 12.11
C ALA A 10 6.29 16.20 13.04
N LEU A 11 6.61 17.42 12.60
CA LEU A 11 6.36 18.65 13.36
C LEU A 11 4.86 18.84 13.61
N GLY A 12 4.01 18.60 12.60
CA GLY A 12 2.56 18.69 12.73
C GLY A 12 2.00 17.67 13.73
N SER A 13 2.48 16.42 13.68
CA SER A 13 2.09 15.38 14.65
C SER A 13 2.59 15.67 16.07
N LEU A 14 3.80 16.23 16.23
CA LEU A 14 4.34 16.62 17.53
C LEU A 14 3.58 17.83 18.10
N ALA A 15 3.37 18.88 17.30
CA ALA A 15 2.53 20.01 17.70
C ALA A 15 1.11 19.53 18.07
N PHE A 16 0.60 18.52 17.36
CA PHE A 16 -0.67 17.91 17.71
C PHE A 16 -0.66 17.29 19.10
N ARG A 17 0.41 16.56 19.45
CA ARG A 17 0.61 15.91 20.75
C ARG A 17 0.60 16.89 21.92
N PHE A 18 1.21 18.07 21.77
CA PHE A 18 1.38 19.03 22.87
C PHE A 18 0.24 20.04 23.01
N LEU A 19 -0.56 20.25 21.96
CA LEU A 19 -1.72 21.13 21.99
C LEU A 19 -2.98 20.35 22.40
N ASP A 20 -3.22 20.27 23.72
CA ASP A 20 -4.41 19.83 24.49
C ASP A 20 -5.58 19.16 23.70
N LYS A 21 -5.68 17.82 23.74
CA LYS A 21 -6.44 17.05 22.72
C LYS A 21 -6.99 15.67 23.11
N ASP A 22 -8.00 15.64 23.98
CA ASP A 22 -8.93 14.50 24.02
C ASP A 22 -10.31 14.87 23.44
N ARG A 23 -10.85 16.05 23.75
CA ARG A 23 -12.23 16.42 23.36
C ARG A 23 -12.46 16.58 21.85
N ASN A 24 -11.41 16.92 21.08
CA ASN A 24 -11.50 17.17 19.63
C ASN A 24 -10.46 16.37 18.79
N LYS A 25 -9.85 15.33 19.36
CA LYS A 25 -8.79 14.53 18.72
C LYS A 25 -9.17 14.07 17.31
N GLU A 26 -10.31 13.40 17.16
CA GLU A 26 -10.76 12.86 15.87
C GLU A 26 -10.93 13.95 14.79
N LYS A 27 -11.47 15.11 15.16
CA LYS A 27 -11.70 16.23 14.22
C LYS A 27 -10.38 16.83 13.75
N ALA A 28 -9.45 17.05 14.67
CA ALA A 28 -8.15 17.63 14.33
C ALA A 28 -7.28 16.65 13.50
N ILE A 29 -7.31 15.35 13.81
CA ILE A 29 -6.68 14.32 12.96
C ILE A 29 -7.33 14.28 11.59
N PHE A 30 -8.65 14.45 11.49
CA PHE A 30 -9.34 14.45 10.21
C PHE A 30 -8.93 15.63 9.32
N ILE A 31 -8.86 16.85 9.87
CA ILE A 31 -8.34 18.02 9.14
C ILE A 31 -6.92 17.77 8.64
N ALA A 32 -6.04 17.21 9.50
CA ALA A 32 -4.67 16.86 9.12
C ALA A 32 -4.63 15.79 8.01
N ASN A 33 -5.44 14.74 8.10
CA ASN A 33 -5.56 13.71 7.07
C ASN A 33 -5.93 14.29 5.71
N ILE A 34 -6.88 15.23 5.68
CA ILE A 34 -7.28 15.92 4.45
C ILE A 34 -6.15 16.78 3.91
N PHE A 35 -5.53 17.60 4.76
CA PHE A 35 -4.38 18.41 4.37
C PHE A 35 -3.26 17.57 3.74
N PHE A 36 -2.87 16.47 4.38
CA PHE A 36 -1.83 15.58 3.87
C PHE A 36 -2.26 14.80 2.63
N LEU A 37 -3.54 14.46 2.45
CA LEU A 37 -4.04 13.85 1.21
C LEU A 37 -3.76 14.75 0.00
N PHE A 38 -4.05 16.05 0.10
CA PHE A 38 -3.75 17.01 -0.96
C PHE A 38 -2.25 17.30 -1.08
N LEU A 39 -1.54 17.43 0.05
CA LEU A 39 -0.10 17.67 0.06
C LEU A 39 0.67 16.57 -0.68
N LEU A 40 0.30 15.32 -0.41
CA LEU A 40 0.98 14.13 -0.93
C LEU A 40 0.51 13.73 -2.33
N GLN A 41 -0.62 14.25 -2.81
CA GLN A 41 -1.05 14.02 -4.18
C GLN A 41 -0.02 14.57 -5.16
N PRO A 42 0.60 13.70 -5.99
CA PRO A 42 1.60 14.13 -6.96
C PRO A 42 0.97 15.00 -8.04
N ASN A 43 1.80 15.89 -8.58
CA ASN A 43 1.44 16.66 -9.76
C ASN A 43 1.28 15.72 -10.97
N SER A 44 0.21 15.94 -11.71
CA SER A 44 -0.19 15.24 -12.92
C SER A 44 -0.09 16.18 -14.11
N SER A 45 0.25 15.61 -15.26
CA SER A 45 0.19 16.27 -16.57
C SER A 45 -1.25 16.53 -17.03
N LEU A 46 -2.23 15.86 -16.41
CA LEU A 46 -3.65 15.97 -16.71
C LEU A 46 -4.28 17.11 -15.94
N ARG A 47 -4.99 17.98 -16.66
CA ARG A 47 -5.66 19.15 -16.07
C ARG A 47 -6.60 18.74 -14.93
N SER A 48 -6.51 19.47 -13.83
CA SER A 48 -7.35 19.36 -12.63
C SER A 48 -7.21 18.07 -11.79
N LEU A 49 -6.52 17.02 -12.26
CA LEU A 49 -6.42 15.76 -11.51
C LEU A 49 -5.67 15.88 -10.16
N ASN A 50 -4.80 16.88 -10.03
CA ASN A 50 -4.07 17.18 -8.78
C ASN A 50 -5.00 17.45 -7.59
N VAL A 51 -6.22 17.90 -7.87
CA VAL A 51 -7.21 18.27 -6.87
C VAL A 51 -8.41 17.32 -6.93
N LEU A 52 -8.80 16.87 -8.12
CA LEU A 52 -9.94 15.97 -8.29
C LEU A 52 -9.70 14.57 -7.72
N LEU A 53 -8.49 14.00 -7.80
CA LEU A 53 -8.21 12.66 -7.26
C LEU A 53 -8.31 12.62 -5.71
N PRO A 54 -7.74 13.58 -4.96
CA PRO A 54 -8.01 13.73 -3.52
C PRO A 54 -9.50 13.84 -3.20
N TRP A 55 -10.25 14.70 -3.89
CA TRP A 55 -11.69 14.83 -3.65
C TRP A 55 -12.46 13.55 -3.99
N ALA A 56 -12.11 12.87 -5.08
CA ALA A 56 -12.67 11.56 -5.43
C ALA A 56 -12.38 10.51 -4.36
N THR A 57 -11.23 10.59 -3.68
CA THR A 57 -10.87 9.73 -2.54
C THR A 57 -11.83 9.97 -1.36
N ILE A 58 -12.00 11.24 -0.97
CA ILE A 58 -12.90 11.64 0.12
C ILE A 58 -14.33 11.18 -0.19
N PHE A 59 -14.80 11.45 -1.42
CA PHE A 59 -16.12 11.06 -1.90
C PHE A 59 -16.31 9.54 -1.87
N LEU A 60 -15.36 8.76 -2.40
CA LEU A 60 -15.45 7.30 -2.42
C LEU A 60 -15.51 6.71 -1.02
N ILE A 61 -14.63 7.19 -0.12
CA ILE A 61 -14.61 6.74 1.27
C ILE A 61 -15.94 7.10 1.94
N LEU A 62 -16.40 8.34 1.82
CA LEU A 62 -17.67 8.80 2.38
C LEU A 62 -18.85 7.98 1.87
N ALA A 63 -18.91 7.70 0.57
CA ALA A 63 -19.96 6.89 -0.03
C ALA A 63 -19.98 5.48 0.58
N VAL A 64 -18.85 4.79 0.65
CA VAL A 64 -18.76 3.49 1.34
C VAL A 64 -19.15 3.63 2.82
N GLY A 65 -18.70 4.70 3.48
CA GLY A 65 -19.00 5.04 4.87
C GLY A 65 -20.49 5.13 5.16
N LEU A 66 -21.27 5.75 4.27
CA LEU A 66 -22.73 5.85 4.40
C LEU A 66 -23.42 4.48 4.40
N GLY A 67 -22.83 3.48 3.73
CA GLY A 67 -23.36 2.12 3.69
C GLY A 67 -22.97 1.26 4.90
N VAL A 68 -21.91 1.61 5.64
CA VAL A 68 -21.41 0.81 6.78
C VAL A 68 -21.64 1.47 8.15
N SER A 69 -22.01 2.76 8.19
CA SER A 69 -22.14 3.53 9.44
C SER A 69 -23.50 3.46 10.13
N GLY A 70 -24.48 2.70 9.63
CA GLY A 70 -25.79 2.48 10.27
C GLY A 70 -26.70 3.72 10.39
N THR A 71 -26.30 4.72 11.18
CA THR A 71 -27.06 5.92 11.58
C THR A 71 -26.27 7.22 11.44
N SER A 72 -25.60 7.45 10.31
CA SER A 72 -24.98 8.76 10.02
C SER A 72 -26.05 9.87 9.99
N SER A 73 -25.91 10.86 10.88
CA SER A 73 -26.78 12.03 10.92
C SER A 73 -26.42 13.03 9.82
N ARG A 74 -27.37 13.88 9.39
CA ARG A 74 -27.07 14.98 8.45
C ARG A 74 -26.02 15.93 9.01
N GLN A 75 -25.98 16.11 10.33
CA GLN A 75 -24.99 16.94 11.01
C GLN A 75 -23.58 16.35 10.90
N GLU A 76 -23.42 15.02 11.04
CA GLU A 76 -22.11 14.36 10.91
C GLU A 76 -21.57 14.48 9.47
N ILE A 77 -22.43 14.30 8.47
CA ILE A 77 -22.05 14.50 7.05
C ILE A 77 -21.63 15.95 6.80
N ALA A 78 -22.36 16.92 7.34
CA ALA A 78 -22.02 18.34 7.22
C ALA A 78 -20.69 18.67 7.91
N GLN A 79 -20.41 18.07 9.08
CA GLN A 79 -19.12 18.21 9.76
C GLN A 79 -17.98 17.65 8.91
N ILE A 80 -18.15 16.48 8.31
CA ILE A 80 -17.13 15.90 7.41
C ILE A 80 -16.86 16.81 6.22
N ALA A 81 -17.91 17.38 5.60
CA ALA A 81 -17.75 18.34 4.52
C ALA A 81 -16.99 19.59 4.98
N LEU A 82 -17.37 20.18 6.11
CA LEU A 82 -16.74 21.38 6.67
C LEU A 82 -15.26 21.16 7.00
N PHE A 83 -14.92 20.05 7.65
CA PHE A 83 -13.53 19.74 7.98
C PHE A 83 -12.70 19.33 6.76
N SER A 84 -13.32 18.74 5.74
CA SER A 84 -12.66 18.51 4.45
C SER A 84 -12.31 19.82 3.76
N LEU A 85 -13.23 20.80 3.75
CA LEU A 85 -12.96 22.15 3.25
C LEU A 85 -11.86 22.83 4.07
N SER A 86 -11.87 22.67 5.39
CA SER A 86 -10.85 23.24 6.29
C SER A 86 -9.45 22.69 6.00
N GLY A 87 -9.31 21.37 5.79
CA GLY A 87 -8.03 20.75 5.42
C GLY A 87 -7.56 21.09 4.01
N PHE A 88 -8.49 21.43 3.11
CA PHE A 88 -8.20 21.86 1.74
C PHE A 88 -7.88 23.36 1.62
N LEU A 89 -8.34 24.18 2.58
CA LEU A 89 -8.19 25.63 2.56
C LEU A 89 -6.76 26.13 2.25
N PRO A 90 -5.67 25.55 2.81
CA PRO A 90 -4.31 26.00 2.51
C PRO A 90 -3.90 25.92 1.04
N PHE A 91 -4.54 25.05 0.24
CA PHE A 91 -4.26 24.91 -1.19
C PHE A 91 -5.04 25.92 -2.05
N VAL A 92 -6.11 26.49 -1.49
CA VAL A 92 -6.96 27.48 -2.16
C VAL A 92 -6.51 28.91 -1.85
N LEU A 93 -6.03 29.18 -0.63
CA LEU A 93 -5.59 30.52 -0.21
C LEU A 93 -4.59 31.19 -1.17
N PRO A 94 -3.59 30.49 -1.75
CA PRO A 94 -2.67 31.08 -2.72
C PRO A 94 -3.33 31.67 -3.98
N GLU A 95 -4.52 31.20 -4.36
CA GLU A 95 -5.27 31.74 -5.50
C GLU A 95 -5.84 33.14 -5.22
N PHE A 96 -6.09 33.46 -3.94
CA PHE A 96 -6.61 34.77 -3.50
C PHE A 96 -5.52 35.68 -2.95
N PHE A 97 -4.45 35.11 -2.41
CA PHE A 97 -3.34 35.83 -1.80
C PHE A 97 -2.02 35.35 -2.44
N PRO A 98 -1.57 35.96 -3.55
CA PRO A 98 -0.39 35.52 -4.28
C PRO A 98 0.89 35.45 -3.42
N GLY A 99 0.99 36.25 -2.36
CA GLY A 99 2.10 36.21 -1.40
C GLY A 99 2.23 34.90 -0.60
N LEU A 100 1.18 34.06 -0.57
CA LEU A 100 1.20 32.74 0.07
C LEU A 100 1.58 31.61 -0.91
N LYS A 101 1.81 31.93 -2.19
CA LYS A 101 2.09 30.93 -3.22
C LYS A 101 3.45 30.30 -2.99
N THR A 102 3.44 29.03 -2.62
CA THR A 102 4.63 28.19 -2.48
C THR A 102 4.54 27.01 -3.42
N THR A 103 5.68 26.43 -3.81
CA THR A 103 5.75 25.22 -4.64
C THR A 103 5.05 24.01 -4.01
N VAL A 104 4.85 24.04 -2.69
CA VAL A 104 4.22 22.97 -1.91
C VAL A 104 2.69 23.06 -1.96
N LEU A 105 2.14 24.28 -1.92
CA LEU A 105 0.69 24.52 -1.86
C LEU A 105 0.07 24.78 -3.23
N ASP A 106 0.87 25.16 -4.24
CA ASP A 106 0.36 25.38 -5.59
C ASP A 106 -0.04 24.06 -6.27
N LYS A 107 -1.35 23.90 -6.50
CA LYS A 107 -1.93 22.76 -7.21
C LYS A 107 -2.50 23.11 -8.58
N ASN A 108 -2.33 24.35 -9.05
CA ASN A 108 -2.91 24.89 -10.29
C ASN A 108 -4.42 24.61 -10.39
N ILE A 109 -5.20 25.24 -9.51
CA ILE A 109 -6.61 24.88 -9.32
C ILE A 109 -7.47 25.50 -10.43
N ASN A 110 -8.13 24.66 -11.22
CA ASN A 110 -9.22 25.13 -12.08
C ASN A 110 -10.52 25.19 -11.25
N GLN A 111 -10.88 26.39 -10.80
CA GLN A 111 -12.01 26.62 -9.90
C GLN A 111 -13.36 26.18 -10.50
N THR A 112 -13.59 26.42 -11.80
CA THR A 112 -14.83 26.03 -12.49
C THR A 112 -14.99 24.51 -12.51
N VAL A 113 -13.93 23.80 -12.91
CA VAL A 113 -13.95 22.32 -12.97
C VAL A 113 -14.13 21.72 -11.58
N LEU A 114 -13.45 22.29 -10.58
CA LEU A 114 -13.60 21.86 -9.20
C LEU A 114 -15.03 22.11 -8.68
N GLY A 115 -15.60 23.28 -8.94
CA GLY A 115 -16.97 23.62 -8.54
C GLY A 115 -18.01 22.66 -9.11
N ILE A 116 -17.93 22.37 -10.42
CA ILE A 116 -18.81 21.39 -11.08
C ILE A 116 -18.66 20.00 -10.44
N PHE A 117 -17.42 19.57 -10.21
CA PHE A 117 -17.16 18.26 -9.59
C PHE A 117 -17.73 18.16 -8.17
N LEU A 118 -17.54 19.20 -7.35
CA LEU A 118 -18.04 19.23 -5.97
C LEU A 118 -19.57 19.26 -5.94
N LEU A 119 -20.22 20.06 -6.78
CA LEU A 119 -21.68 20.07 -6.90
C LEU A 119 -22.22 18.71 -7.33
N GLY A 120 -21.61 18.08 -8.35
CA GLY A 120 -21.96 16.74 -8.78
C GLY A 120 -21.78 15.70 -7.67
N SER A 121 -20.70 15.81 -6.90
CA SER A 121 -20.42 14.94 -5.75
C SER A 121 -21.47 15.07 -4.64
N VAL A 122 -21.91 16.30 -4.34
CA VAL A 122 -22.97 16.56 -3.35
C VAL A 122 -24.29 15.96 -3.81
N CYS A 123 -24.69 16.18 -5.06
CA CYS A 123 -25.90 15.57 -5.64
C CYS A 123 -25.82 14.04 -5.59
N CYS A 124 -24.68 13.46 -5.93
CA CYS A 124 -24.47 12.02 -5.89
C CYS A 124 -24.54 11.47 -4.46
N ILE A 125 -23.91 12.13 -3.48
CA ILE A 125 -24.05 11.78 -2.05
C ILE A 125 -25.51 11.81 -1.61
N ALA A 126 -26.27 12.83 -2.01
CA ALA A 126 -27.69 12.94 -1.65
C ALA A 126 -28.53 11.77 -2.19
N VAL A 127 -28.23 11.30 -3.41
CA VAL A 127 -28.86 10.11 -3.99
C VAL A 127 -28.40 8.84 -3.27
N LEU A 128 -27.10 8.66 -3.10
CA LEU A 128 -26.52 7.47 -2.46
C LEU A 128 -26.99 7.32 -1.00
N ALA A 129 -27.14 8.42 -0.27
CA ALA A 129 -27.65 8.44 1.09
C ALA A 129 -29.11 7.94 1.20
N ARG A 130 -29.89 7.96 0.12
CA ARG A 130 -31.25 7.39 0.06
C ARG A 130 -31.25 5.89 -0.23
N ILE A 131 -30.18 5.35 -0.79
CA ILE A 131 -30.05 3.94 -1.22
C ILE A 131 -29.31 3.08 -0.17
N LYS A 132 -28.73 3.72 0.85
CA LYS A 132 -27.67 3.26 1.78
C LYS A 132 -27.89 1.94 2.56
N GLN A 133 -29.02 1.25 2.41
CA GLN A 133 -29.36 0.06 3.21
C GLN A 133 -29.60 -1.21 2.39
N LYS A 134 -29.37 -1.19 1.07
CA LYS A 134 -29.47 -2.42 0.27
C LYS A 134 -28.12 -3.13 0.24
N ARG A 135 -28.10 -4.45 0.43
CA ARG A 135 -26.89 -5.28 0.27
C ARG A 135 -26.19 -5.06 -1.09
N SER A 136 -26.96 -4.72 -2.12
CA SER A 136 -26.45 -4.36 -3.45
C SER A 136 -25.60 -3.08 -3.46
N TYR A 137 -25.79 -2.15 -2.52
CA TYR A 137 -25.00 -0.91 -2.40
C TYR A 137 -23.53 -1.23 -2.12
N LEU A 138 -23.25 -2.02 -1.08
CA LEU A 138 -21.88 -2.38 -0.72
C LEU A 138 -21.24 -3.31 -1.76
N LEU A 139 -22.03 -4.14 -2.44
CA LEU A 139 -21.54 -4.94 -3.57
C LEU A 139 -21.15 -4.08 -4.77
N PHE A 140 -21.93 -3.04 -5.08
CA PHE A 140 -21.60 -2.07 -6.11
C PHE A 140 -20.26 -1.38 -5.80
N PHE A 141 -20.07 -0.87 -4.58
CA PHE A 141 -18.79 -0.24 -4.23
C PHE A 141 -17.62 -1.22 -4.23
N LEU A 142 -17.83 -2.46 -3.79
CA LEU A 142 -16.80 -3.49 -3.88
C LEU A 142 -16.38 -3.73 -5.34
N ALA A 143 -17.34 -3.84 -6.27
CA ALA A 143 -17.05 -3.98 -7.69
C ALA A 143 -16.38 -2.72 -8.27
N PHE A 144 -16.87 -1.53 -7.89
CA PHE A 144 -16.33 -0.25 -8.34
C PHE A 144 -14.87 -0.06 -7.91
N ILE A 145 -14.53 -0.40 -6.66
CA ILE A 145 -13.15 -0.37 -6.15
C ILE A 145 -12.24 -1.28 -6.99
N LEU A 146 -12.70 -2.49 -7.33
CA LEU A 146 -11.96 -3.44 -8.15
C LEU A 146 -11.79 -2.95 -9.60
N VAL A 147 -12.84 -2.36 -10.20
CA VAL A 147 -12.77 -1.78 -11.54
C VAL A 147 -11.76 -0.63 -11.59
N LEU A 148 -11.81 0.29 -10.64
CA LEU A 148 -10.82 1.36 -10.51
C LEU A 148 -9.40 0.79 -10.32
N PHE A 149 -9.26 -0.30 -9.56
CA PHE A 149 -7.98 -0.98 -9.39
C PHE A 149 -7.42 -1.48 -10.73
N VAL A 150 -8.27 -2.10 -11.56
CA VAL A 150 -7.90 -2.57 -12.91
C VAL A 150 -7.54 -1.40 -13.82
N ILE A 151 -8.33 -0.31 -13.81
CA ILE A 151 -8.06 0.89 -14.61
C ILE A 151 -6.68 1.47 -14.29
N LEU A 152 -6.34 1.57 -13.00
CA LEU A 152 -5.08 2.17 -12.57
C LEU A 152 -3.87 1.25 -12.75
N LYS A 153 -4.05 -0.07 -12.74
CA LYS A 153 -2.95 -1.04 -12.71
C LYS A 153 -2.69 -1.76 -14.04
N GLN A 154 -3.60 -1.70 -15.00
CA GLN A 154 -3.39 -2.23 -16.35
C GLN A 154 -2.94 -1.09 -17.28
N PRO A 155 -1.65 -1.05 -17.70
CA PRO A 155 -1.11 -0.05 -18.62
C PRO A 155 -2.01 0.36 -19.79
N ALA A 156 -2.59 -0.61 -20.52
CA ALA A 156 -3.41 -0.30 -21.69
C ALA A 156 -4.68 0.50 -21.34
N ILE A 157 -5.35 0.09 -20.25
CA ILE A 157 -6.58 0.73 -19.78
C ILE A 157 -6.26 2.10 -19.17
N SER A 158 -5.17 2.20 -18.40
CA SER A 158 -4.70 3.47 -17.83
C SER A 158 -4.37 4.49 -18.93
N THR A 159 -3.66 4.07 -19.99
CA THR A 159 -3.38 4.93 -21.15
C THR A 159 -4.66 5.36 -21.87
N TRP A 160 -5.64 4.47 -22.03
CA TRP A 160 -6.93 4.81 -22.63
C TRP A 160 -7.71 5.83 -21.79
N ALA A 161 -7.75 5.63 -20.47
CA ALA A 161 -8.37 6.57 -19.54
C ALA A 161 -7.65 7.94 -19.53
N SER A 162 -6.31 7.95 -19.58
CA SER A 162 -5.53 9.18 -19.77
C SER A 162 -5.89 9.89 -21.07
N ARG A 163 -5.96 9.16 -22.19
CA ARG A 163 -6.34 9.72 -23.50
C ARG A 163 -7.74 10.33 -23.48
N GLY A 164 -8.71 9.64 -22.89
CA GLY A 164 -10.07 10.14 -22.72
C GLY A 164 -10.12 11.43 -21.91
N TRP A 165 -9.39 11.48 -20.78
CA TRP A 165 -9.28 12.70 -19.96
C TRP A 165 -8.66 13.86 -20.73
N ARG A 166 -7.57 13.60 -21.48
CA ARG A 166 -6.90 14.61 -22.30
C ARG A 166 -7.86 15.23 -23.31
N ILE A 167 -8.61 14.40 -24.04
CA ILE A 167 -9.57 14.86 -25.04
C ILE A 167 -10.67 15.71 -24.38
N LEU A 168 -11.20 15.26 -23.25
CA LEU A 168 -12.24 15.98 -22.50
C LEU A 168 -11.79 17.40 -22.08
N PHE A 169 -10.51 17.56 -21.74
CA PHE A 169 -9.92 18.82 -21.30
C PHE A 169 -9.11 19.54 -22.39
N GLN A 170 -9.33 19.21 -23.67
CA GLN A 170 -8.69 19.82 -24.84
C GLN A 170 -7.14 19.77 -24.78
N GLN A 171 -6.59 18.69 -24.23
CA GLN A 171 -5.16 18.37 -24.25
C GLN A 171 -4.87 17.36 -25.38
N LYS A 172 -3.63 17.35 -25.90
CA LYS A 172 -3.21 16.40 -26.94
C LYS A 172 -3.30 14.96 -26.42
N GLY A 173 -4.19 14.15 -27.01
CA GLY A 173 -4.41 12.76 -26.62
C GLY A 173 -3.23 11.81 -26.93
N GLU A 174 -2.35 12.17 -27.86
CA GLU A 174 -1.15 11.39 -28.22
C GLU A 174 -0.11 11.34 -27.10
N LEU A 175 -0.15 12.30 -26.17
CA LEU A 175 0.73 12.35 -25.01
C LEU A 175 0.23 11.46 -23.85
N ALA A 176 -0.80 10.65 -24.07
CA ALA A 176 -1.36 9.78 -23.05
C ALA A 176 -0.33 8.74 -22.59
N SER A 177 -0.16 8.64 -21.28
CA SER A 177 0.71 7.65 -20.64
C SER A 177 -0.03 6.91 -19.54
N SER A 178 0.33 5.65 -19.33
CA SER A 178 -0.14 4.85 -18.21
C SER A 178 0.28 5.42 -16.84
N LEU A 179 1.28 6.31 -16.84
CA LEU A 179 1.80 7.00 -15.66
C LEU A 179 1.09 8.32 -15.35
N ASP A 180 0.10 8.75 -16.14
CA ASP A 180 -0.59 10.02 -15.93
C ASP A 180 -1.57 9.99 -14.75
N LEU A 181 -2.21 8.83 -14.50
CA LEU A 181 -3.23 8.61 -13.48
C LEU A 181 -2.65 8.22 -12.12
N ARG A 182 -1.83 9.10 -11.53
CA ARG A 182 -1.17 8.85 -10.24
C ARG A 182 -2.09 9.17 -9.07
N TRP A 183 -2.97 8.25 -8.72
CA TRP A 183 -3.88 8.40 -7.57
C TRP A 183 -3.17 7.99 -6.26
N ILE A 184 -2.79 8.98 -5.45
CA ILE A 184 -2.00 8.73 -4.23
C ILE A 184 -2.72 7.78 -3.28
N GLY A 185 -2.01 6.75 -2.81
CA GLY A 185 -2.50 5.84 -1.78
C GLY A 185 -3.69 4.95 -2.16
N TYR A 186 -4.28 5.10 -3.35
CA TYR A 186 -5.50 4.39 -3.75
C TYR A 186 -5.42 2.88 -3.52
N SER A 187 -4.27 2.28 -3.86
CA SER A 187 -4.04 0.84 -3.71
C SER A 187 -4.17 0.36 -2.26
N TYR A 188 -3.68 1.14 -1.28
CA TYR A 188 -3.79 0.85 0.14
C TYR A 188 -5.16 1.21 0.71
N ILE A 189 -5.76 2.31 0.24
CA ILE A 189 -7.13 2.70 0.59
C ILE A 189 -8.12 1.62 0.17
N ALA A 190 -7.96 1.03 -1.02
CA ALA A 190 -8.79 -0.08 -1.49
C ALA A 190 -8.80 -1.26 -0.50
N PHE A 191 -7.65 -1.64 0.06
CA PHE A 191 -7.60 -2.67 1.09
C PHE A 191 -8.37 -2.30 2.37
N ARG A 192 -8.29 -1.05 2.80
CA ARG A 192 -9.05 -0.53 3.97
C ARG A 192 -10.55 -0.55 3.70
N LEU A 193 -10.98 -0.09 2.53
CA LEU A 193 -12.39 -0.11 2.11
C LEU A 193 -12.93 -1.54 2.03
N ILE A 194 -12.22 -2.45 1.35
CA ILE A 194 -12.62 -3.85 1.21
C ILE A 194 -12.66 -4.52 2.60
N HIS A 195 -11.68 -4.26 3.46
CA HIS A 195 -11.65 -4.75 4.84
C HIS A 195 -12.94 -4.36 5.58
N VAL A 196 -13.27 -3.07 5.65
CA VAL A 196 -14.44 -2.58 6.37
C VAL A 196 -15.74 -3.14 5.76
N ILE A 197 -15.90 -3.11 4.44
CA ILE A 197 -17.08 -3.67 3.75
C ILE A 197 -17.26 -5.14 4.12
N ARG A 198 -16.19 -5.95 4.08
CA ARG A 198 -16.26 -7.39 4.30
C ARG A 198 -16.49 -7.76 5.76
N GLU A 199 -15.89 -7.06 6.70
CA GLU A 199 -16.13 -7.31 8.12
C GLU A 199 -17.52 -6.84 8.57
N PHE A 200 -18.02 -5.72 8.02
CA PHE A 200 -19.41 -5.29 8.20
C PHE A 200 -20.40 -6.32 7.66
N GLN A 201 -20.18 -6.84 6.44
CA GLN A 201 -21.02 -7.91 5.86
C GLN A 201 -21.01 -9.22 6.67
N LYS A 202 -19.98 -9.46 7.49
CA LYS A 202 -19.90 -10.61 8.41
C LYS A 202 -20.54 -10.33 9.78
N GLY A 203 -21.06 -9.13 10.01
CA GLY A 203 -21.65 -8.72 11.29
C GLY A 203 -20.64 -8.47 12.42
N ARG A 204 -19.34 -8.32 12.10
CA ARG A 204 -18.29 -8.09 13.10
C ARG A 204 -18.18 -6.65 13.56
N PHE A 205 -18.55 -5.72 12.69
CA PHE A 205 -18.60 -4.30 13.03
C PHE A 205 -20.04 -3.86 13.16
N GLN A 206 -20.37 -3.29 14.31
CA GLN A 206 -21.64 -2.65 14.62
C GLN A 206 -21.34 -1.18 14.95
N ASP A 207 -22.22 -0.26 14.55
CA ASP A 207 -22.15 1.17 14.89
C ASP A 207 -20.81 1.87 14.57
N ILE A 208 -20.37 1.72 13.31
CA ILE A 208 -19.18 2.42 12.79
C ILE A 208 -19.44 3.93 12.75
N SER A 209 -18.76 4.71 13.59
CA SER A 209 -18.74 6.18 13.46
C SER A 209 -18.14 6.58 12.11
N LEU A 210 -18.83 7.47 11.39
CA LEU A 210 -18.43 7.89 10.06
C LEU A 210 -17.12 8.69 10.12
N LEU A 211 -16.99 9.65 11.06
CA LEU A 211 -15.75 10.42 11.23
C LEU A 211 -14.55 9.51 11.52
N ARG A 212 -14.71 8.54 12.42
CA ARG A 212 -13.64 7.60 12.77
C ARG A 212 -13.25 6.70 11.62
N TYR A 213 -14.23 6.23 10.86
CA TYR A 213 -14.00 5.46 9.64
C TYR A 213 -13.27 6.29 8.56
N MET A 214 -13.65 7.55 8.37
CA MET A 214 -12.94 8.46 7.47
C MET A 214 -11.48 8.63 7.91
N ASN A 215 -11.24 8.82 9.20
CA ASN A 215 -9.89 8.90 9.78
C ASN A 215 -9.07 7.62 9.55
N PHE A 216 -9.67 6.44 9.72
CA PHE A 216 -9.03 5.17 9.44
C PHE A 216 -8.61 5.05 7.98
N CYS A 217 -9.53 5.35 7.05
CA CYS A 217 -9.24 5.24 5.62
C CYS A 217 -8.20 6.27 5.16
N LEU A 218 -8.24 7.49 5.68
CA LEU A 218 -7.37 8.59 5.27
C LEU A 218 -6.12 8.79 6.14
N PHE A 219 -5.84 7.90 7.10
CA PHE A 219 -4.75 8.08 8.06
C PHE A 219 -3.42 8.35 7.36
N PHE A 220 -2.99 9.61 7.37
CA PHE A 220 -1.92 10.11 6.50
C PHE A 220 -0.56 9.44 6.71
N PRO A 221 -0.15 9.04 7.94
CA PRO A 221 1.12 8.35 8.14
C PRO A 221 1.27 7.11 7.26
N ALA A 222 0.16 6.40 7.04
CA ALA A 222 0.13 5.16 6.27
C ALA A 222 -0.62 5.27 4.93
N LEU A 223 -0.94 6.48 4.46
CA LEU A 223 -1.78 6.70 3.28
C LEU A 223 -1.10 6.24 1.98
N SER A 224 0.17 6.62 1.76
CA SER A 224 0.82 6.36 0.46
C SER A 224 1.31 4.92 0.32
N ALA A 225 1.99 4.39 1.34
CA ALA A 225 2.54 3.03 1.34
C ALA A 225 2.85 2.52 2.77
N GLY A 226 1.98 2.77 3.76
CA GLY A 226 2.22 2.33 5.13
C GLY A 226 1.60 0.97 5.48
N PRO A 227 1.76 0.51 6.73
CA PRO A 227 1.12 -0.70 7.23
C PRO A 227 -0.39 -0.75 6.94
N ILE A 228 -0.88 -1.88 6.44
CA ILE A 228 -2.31 -2.13 6.23
C ILE A 228 -2.94 -2.51 7.58
N ALA A 229 -3.29 -1.50 8.36
CA ALA A 229 -3.94 -1.66 9.66
C ALA A 229 -5.39 -2.16 9.53
N LYS A 230 -5.90 -2.75 10.61
CA LYS A 230 -7.32 -3.13 10.73
C LYS A 230 -8.12 -2.03 11.42
N TYR A 231 -9.41 -1.97 11.12
CA TYR A 231 -10.30 -0.92 11.62
C TYR A 231 -10.58 -1.04 13.13
N ASP A 232 -10.74 -2.25 13.65
CA ASP A 232 -10.96 -2.53 15.08
C ASP A 232 -9.81 -2.01 15.94
N ASP A 233 -8.58 -2.40 15.61
CA ASP A 233 -7.38 -1.96 16.34
C ASP A 233 -7.21 -0.43 16.27
N PHE A 234 -7.45 0.17 15.10
CA PHE A 234 -7.37 1.62 14.92
C PHE A 234 -8.47 2.36 15.68
N SER A 235 -9.71 1.85 15.63
CA SER A 235 -10.88 2.46 16.22
C SER A 235 -10.79 2.51 17.75
N GLN A 236 -10.26 1.45 18.36
CA GLN A 236 -10.01 1.39 19.80
C GLN A 236 -8.96 2.42 20.22
N GLN A 237 -7.81 2.46 19.55
CA GLN A 237 -6.73 3.42 19.85
C GLN A 237 -7.14 4.88 19.59
N MET A 238 -8.01 5.12 18.59
CA MET A 238 -8.50 6.46 18.30
C MET A 238 -9.32 7.04 19.46
N GLN A 239 -10.09 6.21 20.16
CA GLN A 239 -10.92 6.61 21.30
C GLN A 239 -10.12 6.82 22.59
N GLN A 240 -8.92 6.24 22.69
CA GLN A 240 -8.07 6.40 23.85
C GLN A 240 -7.35 7.76 23.83
N PRO A 241 -7.10 8.37 24.99
CA PRO A 241 -6.27 9.57 25.08
C PRO A 241 -4.91 9.36 24.45
N VAL A 242 -4.39 10.37 23.77
CA VAL A 242 -3.12 10.27 23.02
C VAL A 242 -1.95 9.81 23.93
N ASN A 243 -2.00 10.20 25.21
CA ASN A 243 -0.97 9.90 26.21
C ASN A 243 -1.03 8.49 26.82
N THR A 244 -2.05 7.69 26.51
CA THR A 244 -2.18 6.31 27.04
C THR A 244 -1.24 5.31 26.39
N VAL A 245 -0.66 5.63 25.23
CA VAL A 245 0.42 4.80 24.67
C VAL A 245 1.70 5.12 25.44
N GLU A 246 1.90 4.45 26.58
CA GLU A 246 3.12 4.55 27.39
C GLU A 246 4.35 4.38 26.48
N SER A 247 5.37 5.24 26.66
CA SER A 247 6.62 5.28 25.86
C SER A 247 6.51 5.67 24.37
N SER A 248 5.37 6.13 23.86
CA SER A 248 5.19 6.36 22.41
C SER A 248 6.03 7.49 21.80
N LEU A 249 6.45 8.49 22.58
CA LEU A 249 7.23 9.62 22.07
C LEU A 249 8.70 9.22 21.79
N PRO A 250 9.46 8.66 22.76
CA PRO A 250 10.80 8.16 22.48
C PRO A 250 10.82 7.09 21.39
N GLU A 251 9.91 6.11 21.44
CA GLU A 251 9.80 5.07 20.42
C GLU A 251 9.49 5.66 19.03
N GLY A 252 8.56 6.62 18.97
CA GLY A 252 8.21 7.30 17.72
C GLY A 252 9.38 8.09 17.13
N GLY A 253 10.17 8.74 17.98
CA GLY A 253 11.40 9.44 17.61
C GLY A 253 12.47 8.49 17.08
N GLU A 254 12.72 7.38 17.78
CA GLU A 254 13.66 6.35 17.35
C GLU A 254 13.28 5.78 15.98
N ARG A 255 12.00 5.41 15.80
CA ARG A 255 11.47 4.92 14.52
C ARG A 255 11.63 5.94 13.40
N LEU A 256 11.36 7.21 13.68
CA LEU A 256 11.54 8.27 12.68
C LEU A 256 13.02 8.39 12.25
N VAL A 257 13.96 8.41 13.20
CA VAL A 257 15.40 8.52 12.92
C VAL A 257 15.90 7.30 12.13
N ILE A 258 15.58 6.08 12.59
CA ILE A 258 15.96 4.84 11.90
C ILE A 258 15.37 4.80 10.50
N GLY A 259 14.09 5.18 10.36
CA GLY A 259 13.40 5.18 9.08
C GLY A 259 13.99 6.18 8.08
N LEU A 260 14.31 7.39 8.53
CA LEU A 260 15.00 8.41 7.74
C LEU A 260 16.38 7.92 7.28
N PHE A 261 17.16 7.29 8.17
CA PHE A 261 18.46 6.74 7.83
C PHE A 261 18.36 5.60 6.80
N LYS A 262 17.46 4.63 7.01
CA LYS A 262 17.24 3.54 6.04
C LYS A 262 16.84 4.06 4.66
N LYS A 263 15.91 5.02 4.60
CA LYS A 263 15.36 5.54 3.34
C LYS A 263 16.35 6.45 2.61
N PHE A 264 16.82 7.51 3.26
CA PHE A 264 17.59 8.56 2.59
C PHE A 264 19.10 8.33 2.58
N VAL A 265 19.62 7.50 3.48
CA VAL A 265 21.05 7.17 3.50
C VAL A 265 21.29 5.82 2.85
N LEU A 266 20.71 4.75 3.37
CA LEU A 266 21.00 3.40 2.85
C LEU A 266 20.37 3.15 1.47
N ALA A 267 19.05 3.33 1.33
CA ALA A 267 18.37 2.99 0.08
C ALA A 267 18.77 3.90 -1.07
N ASP A 268 18.82 5.23 -0.85
CA ASP A 268 19.23 6.18 -1.90
C ASP A 268 20.70 5.98 -2.34
N SER A 269 21.62 5.63 -1.42
CA SER A 269 23.00 5.29 -1.79
C SER A 269 23.10 4.00 -2.61
N LEU A 270 22.35 2.96 -2.20
CA LEU A 270 22.29 1.70 -2.93
C LEU A 270 21.68 1.87 -4.32
N ALA A 271 20.69 2.76 -4.48
CA ALA A 271 20.02 3.04 -5.74
C ALA A 271 20.97 3.49 -6.86
N LEU A 272 22.12 4.09 -6.52
CA LEU A 272 23.12 4.55 -7.48
C LEU A 272 23.79 3.40 -8.26
N VAL A 273 23.89 2.23 -7.64
CA VAL A 273 24.65 1.07 -8.15
C VAL A 273 23.80 -0.20 -8.28
N ALA A 274 22.63 -0.23 -7.64
CA ALA A 274 21.70 -1.34 -7.72
C ALA A 274 21.18 -1.58 -9.14
N LEU A 275 20.85 -2.83 -9.43
CA LEU A 275 20.27 -3.22 -10.71
C LEU A 275 18.90 -2.55 -10.91
N ASN A 276 18.69 -1.97 -12.08
CA ASN A 276 17.41 -1.39 -12.47
C ASN A 276 17.19 -1.58 -13.99
N SER A 277 15.99 -1.28 -14.46
CA SER A 277 15.62 -1.47 -15.87
C SER A 277 16.42 -0.59 -16.85
N SER A 278 17.10 0.46 -16.40
CA SER A 278 17.89 1.35 -17.26
C SER A 278 19.36 0.93 -17.36
N ASN A 279 19.96 0.40 -16.29
CA ASN A 279 21.38 0.01 -16.28
C ASN A 279 21.60 -1.48 -16.59
N ALA A 280 20.57 -2.33 -16.57
CA ALA A 280 20.69 -3.76 -16.84
C ALA A 280 21.36 -4.08 -18.20
N GLY A 281 21.14 -3.24 -19.21
CA GLY A 281 21.78 -3.35 -20.52
C GLY A 281 23.27 -2.99 -20.52
N GLN A 282 23.71 -2.17 -19.57
CA GLN A 282 25.06 -1.58 -19.52
C GLN A 282 26.06 -2.44 -18.75
N ILE A 283 25.57 -3.35 -17.90
CA ILE A 283 26.42 -4.25 -17.12
C ILE A 283 26.91 -5.37 -18.03
N THR A 284 28.24 -5.48 -18.21
CA THR A 284 28.90 -6.42 -19.14
C THR A 284 29.61 -7.61 -18.47
N SER A 285 29.46 -7.78 -17.16
CA SER A 285 30.12 -8.85 -16.39
C SER A 285 29.15 -9.57 -15.46
N THR A 286 29.25 -10.91 -15.42
CA THR A 286 28.41 -11.78 -14.58
C THR A 286 28.50 -11.43 -13.10
N GLY A 287 29.72 -11.22 -12.60
CA GLY A 287 29.96 -10.89 -11.20
C GLY A 287 29.29 -9.58 -10.80
N TRP A 288 29.45 -8.56 -11.64
CA TRP A 288 28.79 -7.26 -11.46
C TRP A 288 27.26 -7.35 -11.56
N MET A 289 26.73 -8.22 -12.43
CA MET A 289 25.27 -8.45 -12.54
C MET A 289 24.70 -9.05 -11.24
N TRP A 290 25.36 -10.06 -10.67
CA TRP A 290 24.95 -10.64 -9.38
C TRP A 290 25.04 -9.64 -8.23
N LEU A 291 26.14 -8.87 -8.17
CA LEU A 291 26.30 -7.84 -7.16
C LEU A 291 25.21 -6.77 -7.27
N ALA A 292 24.94 -6.25 -8.47
CA ALA A 292 23.89 -5.26 -8.71
C ALA A 292 22.50 -5.78 -8.28
N LEU A 293 22.20 -7.07 -8.52
CA LEU A 293 20.94 -7.69 -8.08
C LEU A 293 20.83 -7.83 -6.55
N ILE A 294 21.92 -8.20 -5.88
CA ILE A 294 21.98 -8.24 -4.41
C ILE A 294 21.78 -6.83 -3.83
N LEU A 295 22.42 -5.82 -4.42
CA LEU A 295 22.26 -4.42 -4.03
C LEU A 295 20.83 -3.92 -4.25
N TYR A 296 20.17 -4.32 -5.35
CA TYR A 296 18.74 -4.04 -5.56
C TYR A 296 17.87 -4.67 -4.46
N SER A 297 18.19 -5.90 -4.03
CA SER A 297 17.47 -6.58 -2.95
C SER A 297 17.56 -5.79 -1.64
N LEU A 298 18.76 -5.32 -1.29
CA LEU A 298 18.95 -4.47 -0.11
C LEU A 298 18.28 -3.11 -0.26
N GLN A 299 18.37 -2.50 -1.44
CA GLN A 299 17.74 -1.22 -1.75
C GLN A 299 16.24 -1.27 -1.51
N ILE A 300 15.52 -2.21 -2.15
CA ILE A 300 14.06 -2.31 -2.02
C ILE A 300 13.64 -2.58 -0.57
N TYR A 301 14.43 -3.36 0.18
CA TYR A 301 14.19 -3.59 1.61
C TYR A 301 14.34 -2.33 2.46
N PHE A 302 15.47 -1.62 2.35
CA PHE A 302 15.70 -0.41 3.14
C PHE A 302 14.76 0.73 2.75
N ASP A 303 14.39 0.81 1.47
CA ASP A 303 13.45 1.81 0.98
C ASP A 303 12.08 1.66 1.66
N PHE A 304 11.56 0.44 1.61
CA PHE A 304 10.21 0.17 2.06
C PHE A 304 10.12 0.02 3.59
N SER A 305 11.12 -0.61 4.21
CA SER A 305 11.19 -0.68 5.68
C SER A 305 11.45 0.71 6.29
N GLY A 306 12.29 1.55 5.67
CA GLY A 306 12.51 2.92 6.11
C GLY A 306 11.22 3.76 6.05
N TYR A 307 10.46 3.66 4.95
CA TYR A 307 9.14 4.29 4.86
C TYR A 307 8.17 3.79 5.93
N THR A 308 8.18 2.48 6.21
CA THR A 308 7.33 1.86 7.24
C THR A 308 7.67 2.39 8.63
N ASP A 309 8.96 2.49 8.97
CA ASP A 309 9.42 3.04 10.26
C ASP A 309 9.00 4.51 10.43
N ILE A 310 9.13 5.33 9.38
CA ILE A 310 8.61 6.71 9.37
C ILE A 310 7.10 6.73 9.64
N ALA A 311 6.33 5.87 8.96
CA ALA A 311 4.88 5.79 9.15
C ALA A 311 4.51 5.40 10.59
N ILE A 312 5.20 4.40 11.18
CA ILE A 312 5.00 3.97 12.57
C ILE A 312 5.33 5.12 13.53
N GLY A 313 6.46 5.81 13.34
CA GLY A 313 6.86 6.92 14.20
C GLY A 313 5.85 8.07 14.18
N LEU A 314 5.38 8.47 12.99
CA LEU A 314 4.32 9.47 12.83
C LEU A 314 3.00 9.03 13.46
N GLY A 315 2.67 7.74 13.37
CA GLY A 315 1.49 7.17 14.03
C GLY A 315 1.56 7.29 15.55
N LEU A 316 2.71 6.94 16.15
CA LEU A 316 2.94 7.01 17.59
C LEU A 316 2.82 8.44 18.13
N PHE A 317 3.28 9.45 17.38
CA PHE A 317 3.07 10.86 17.73
C PHE A 317 1.59 11.24 17.77
N LEU A 318 0.75 10.64 16.93
CA LEU A 318 -0.71 10.83 16.92
C LEU A 318 -1.46 9.91 17.90
N GLY A 319 -0.74 9.08 18.67
CA GLY A 319 -1.31 8.11 19.61
C GLY A 319 -1.92 6.88 18.93
N ILE A 320 -1.45 6.51 17.74
CA ILE A 320 -1.88 5.32 16.99
C ILE A 320 -0.66 4.45 16.66
N ARG A 321 -0.55 3.29 17.30
CA ARG A 321 0.46 2.27 16.98
C ARG A 321 0.03 1.49 15.75
N LEU A 322 0.73 1.74 14.64
CA LEU A 322 0.59 0.96 13.41
C LEU A 322 1.30 -0.40 13.53
N PRO A 323 0.81 -1.46 12.86
CA PRO A 323 1.44 -2.78 12.92
C PRO A 323 2.78 -2.83 12.17
N GLU A 324 3.65 -3.75 12.58
CA GLU A 324 4.92 -4.02 11.90
C GLU A 324 4.71 -4.59 10.50
N ASN A 325 5.59 -4.19 9.58
CA ASN A 325 5.56 -4.65 8.20
C ASN A 325 6.80 -5.49 7.83
N PHE A 326 7.87 -5.43 8.63
CA PHE A 326 9.12 -6.15 8.38
C PHE A 326 9.74 -6.72 9.66
N ASP A 327 10.26 -7.95 9.58
CA ASP A 327 11.00 -8.61 10.67
C ASP A 327 12.21 -9.38 10.10
N HIS A 328 13.29 -8.66 9.79
CA HIS A 328 14.55 -9.22 9.25
C HIS A 328 14.34 -10.30 8.14
N PRO A 329 13.58 -10.00 7.07
CA PRO A 329 13.11 -11.00 6.11
C PRO A 329 14.25 -11.76 5.41
N TYR A 330 15.36 -11.10 5.10
CA TYR A 330 16.50 -11.72 4.42
C TYR A 330 17.35 -12.63 5.30
N LEU A 331 17.11 -12.64 6.62
CA LEU A 331 17.74 -13.58 7.55
C LEU A 331 16.90 -14.85 7.75
N LYS A 332 15.73 -14.96 7.11
CA LYS A 332 14.83 -16.10 7.30
C LYS A 332 15.30 -17.31 6.47
N SER A 333 15.26 -18.47 7.11
CA SER A 333 15.83 -19.71 6.57
C SER A 333 14.91 -20.47 5.60
N ASN A 334 13.71 -19.96 5.30
CA ASN A 334 12.82 -20.53 4.31
C ASN A 334 11.78 -19.50 3.83
N LEU A 335 11.14 -19.81 2.69
CA LEU A 335 10.20 -18.90 2.03
C LEU A 335 8.94 -18.61 2.85
N THR A 336 8.43 -19.56 3.63
CA THR A 336 7.28 -19.30 4.52
C THR A 336 7.66 -18.24 5.56
N LYS A 337 8.79 -18.42 6.25
CA LYS A 337 9.29 -17.45 7.23
C LYS A 337 9.60 -16.09 6.58
N PHE A 338 10.14 -16.08 5.36
CA PHE A 338 10.35 -14.85 4.60
C PHE A 338 9.04 -14.07 4.41
N TRP A 339 7.98 -14.72 3.92
CA TRP A 339 6.68 -14.06 3.69
C TRP A 339 5.92 -13.68 4.96
N ASP A 340 6.20 -14.37 6.08
CA ASP A 340 5.73 -13.98 7.42
C ASP A 340 6.51 -12.79 8.00
N SER A 341 7.52 -12.29 7.31
CA SER A 341 8.41 -11.21 7.77
C SER A 341 8.70 -10.13 6.73
N TRP A 342 8.20 -10.30 5.50
CA TRP A 342 8.24 -9.33 4.41
C TRP A 342 6.83 -8.83 4.15
N HIS A 343 6.64 -7.52 4.20
CA HIS A 343 5.35 -6.86 4.01
C HIS A 343 4.20 -7.57 4.77
N ILE A 344 4.45 -7.80 6.07
CA ILE A 344 3.63 -8.64 6.96
C ILE A 344 2.14 -8.28 6.88
N THR A 345 1.81 -6.98 6.87
CA THR A 345 0.42 -6.53 6.84
C THR A 345 -0.31 -6.91 5.55
N LEU A 346 0.36 -6.88 4.39
CA LEU A 346 -0.19 -7.35 3.13
C LEU A 346 -0.40 -8.86 3.14
N SER A 347 0.63 -9.60 3.58
CA SER A 347 0.56 -11.06 3.71
C SER A 347 -0.62 -11.48 4.59
N GLN A 348 -0.82 -10.82 5.74
CA GLN A 348 -1.95 -11.08 6.64
C GLN A 348 -3.29 -10.69 6.04
N TRP A 349 -3.37 -9.54 5.35
CA TRP A 349 -4.59 -9.08 4.69
C TRP A 349 -5.04 -10.08 3.60
N ILE A 350 -4.14 -10.45 2.71
CA ILE A 350 -4.41 -11.41 1.63
C ILE A 350 -4.74 -12.79 2.22
N ARG A 351 -4.07 -13.18 3.31
CA ARG A 351 -4.39 -14.42 4.02
C ARG A 351 -5.84 -14.45 4.51
N ALA A 352 -6.29 -13.34 5.10
CA ALA A 352 -7.65 -13.21 5.65
C ALA A 352 -8.75 -13.11 4.58
N TYR A 353 -8.50 -12.37 3.49
CA TYR A 353 -9.53 -12.03 2.50
C TYR A 353 -9.50 -12.88 1.22
N PHE A 354 -8.39 -13.53 0.92
CA PHE A 354 -8.24 -14.35 -0.29
C PHE A 354 -7.86 -15.80 0.03
N PHE A 355 -6.70 -16.03 0.65
CA PHE A 355 -6.16 -17.39 0.87
C PHE A 355 -7.12 -18.27 1.70
N ASN A 356 -7.53 -17.80 2.88
CA ASN A 356 -8.39 -18.58 3.78
C ASN A 356 -9.77 -18.87 3.18
N PRO A 357 -10.50 -17.88 2.61
CA PRO A 357 -11.75 -18.14 1.89
C PRO A 357 -11.60 -19.12 0.73
N LEU A 358 -10.55 -18.98 -0.09
CA LEU A 358 -10.30 -19.87 -1.23
C LEU A 358 -10.00 -21.30 -0.78
N ASN A 359 -9.11 -21.47 0.20
CA ASN A 359 -8.80 -22.78 0.78
C ASN A 359 -10.05 -23.46 1.36
N ARG A 360 -10.91 -22.71 2.06
CA ARG A 360 -12.18 -23.25 2.59
C ARG A 360 -13.15 -23.64 1.47
N SER A 361 -13.22 -22.85 0.39
CA SER A 361 -14.06 -23.14 -0.78
C SER A 361 -13.58 -24.40 -1.51
N LEU A 362 -12.28 -24.53 -1.74
CA LEU A 362 -11.68 -25.67 -2.42
C LEU A 362 -11.84 -26.97 -1.62
N ARG A 363 -11.71 -26.93 -0.29
CA ARG A 363 -11.96 -28.11 0.58
C ARG A 363 -13.40 -28.62 0.53
N LYS A 364 -14.36 -27.75 0.20
CA LYS A 364 -15.77 -28.13 0.02
C LYS A 364 -16.08 -28.55 -1.42
N SER A 365 -15.19 -28.30 -2.36
CA SER A 365 -15.41 -28.57 -3.78
C SER A 365 -15.06 -30.03 -4.12
N LYS A 366 -15.88 -30.65 -4.97
CA LYS A 366 -15.59 -31.98 -5.53
C LYS A 366 -14.40 -31.97 -6.50
N LEU A 367 -13.96 -30.80 -6.97
CA LEU A 367 -12.89 -30.64 -7.95
C LEU A 367 -11.48 -30.79 -7.35
N ALA A 368 -11.31 -30.56 -6.03
CA ALA A 368 -10.00 -30.60 -5.39
C ALA A 368 -9.80 -31.91 -4.64
N LYS A 369 -9.21 -32.90 -5.32
CA LYS A 369 -9.16 -34.30 -4.83
C LYS A 369 -8.10 -34.58 -3.75
N SER A 370 -7.05 -33.76 -3.61
CA SER A 370 -5.98 -33.99 -2.63
C SER A 370 -5.62 -32.74 -1.82
N PRO A 371 -5.19 -32.88 -0.54
CA PRO A 371 -4.71 -31.76 0.27
C PRO A 371 -3.54 -31.00 -0.36
N ASN A 372 -2.66 -31.70 -1.10
CA ASN A 372 -1.52 -31.09 -1.77
C ASN A 372 -1.95 -30.23 -2.97
N SER A 373 -2.95 -30.68 -3.74
CA SER A 373 -3.51 -29.91 -4.85
C SER A 373 -4.20 -28.63 -4.36
N ILE A 374 -4.89 -28.70 -3.22
CA ILE A 374 -5.50 -27.53 -2.57
C ILE A 374 -4.41 -26.55 -2.13
N LEU A 375 -3.35 -27.05 -1.48
CA LEU A 375 -2.24 -26.20 -1.03
C LEU A 375 -1.53 -25.53 -2.21
N PHE A 376 -1.21 -26.29 -3.26
CA PHE A 376 -0.61 -25.76 -4.48
C PHE A 376 -1.46 -24.63 -5.09
N LEU A 377 -2.75 -24.90 -5.33
CA LEU A 377 -3.63 -23.93 -5.97
C LEU A 377 -3.81 -22.68 -5.11
N THR A 378 -3.94 -22.84 -3.79
CA THR A 378 -4.09 -21.70 -2.87
C THR A 378 -2.82 -20.85 -2.78
N GLN A 379 -1.63 -21.44 -2.70
CA GLN A 379 -0.37 -20.70 -2.65
C GLN A 379 -0.08 -19.98 -3.97
N VAL A 380 -0.20 -20.67 -5.11
CA VAL A 380 0.06 -20.10 -6.44
C VAL A 380 -0.93 -18.98 -6.76
N SER A 381 -2.24 -19.20 -6.59
CA SER A 381 -3.24 -18.15 -6.83
C SER A 381 -3.06 -16.95 -5.90
N THR A 382 -2.68 -17.19 -4.64
CA THR A 382 -2.44 -16.10 -3.68
C THR A 382 -1.26 -15.23 -4.11
N MET A 383 -0.14 -15.85 -4.50
CA MET A 383 1.02 -15.09 -4.96
C MET A 383 0.80 -14.44 -6.32
N LEU A 384 0.01 -15.04 -7.22
CA LEU A 384 -0.44 -14.38 -8.45
C LEU A 384 -1.28 -13.13 -8.16
N VAL A 385 -2.20 -13.19 -7.20
CA VAL A 385 -2.97 -12.01 -6.78
C VAL A 385 -2.06 -10.93 -6.20
N ILE A 386 -1.07 -11.30 -5.37
CA ILE A 386 -0.09 -10.34 -4.83
C ILE A 386 0.77 -9.74 -5.97
N GLY A 387 1.20 -10.55 -6.95
CA GLY A 387 1.92 -10.06 -8.13
C GLY A 387 1.08 -9.06 -8.93
N LEU A 388 -0.14 -9.45 -9.31
CA LEU A 388 -1.04 -8.60 -10.09
C LEU A 388 -1.49 -7.34 -9.32
N TRP A 389 -1.46 -7.36 -8.00
CA TRP A 389 -1.65 -6.17 -7.17
C TRP A 389 -0.54 -5.12 -7.37
N HIS A 390 0.71 -5.56 -7.54
CA HIS A 390 1.81 -4.65 -7.87
C HIS A 390 1.62 -4.04 -9.27
N GLY A 391 1.24 -4.83 -10.26
CA GLY A 391 0.81 -4.36 -11.58
C GLY A 391 0.24 -5.48 -12.45
N ILE A 392 -0.71 -5.15 -13.34
CA ILE A 392 -1.35 -6.14 -14.22
C ILE A 392 -0.50 -6.29 -15.48
N THR A 393 0.66 -6.91 -15.32
CA THR A 393 1.64 -7.20 -16.38
C THR A 393 2.16 -8.63 -16.28
N TRP A 394 2.76 -9.14 -17.36
CA TRP A 394 3.31 -10.49 -17.37
C TRP A 394 4.50 -10.66 -16.42
N THR A 395 5.33 -9.65 -16.25
CA THR A 395 6.49 -9.71 -15.35
C THR A 395 6.06 -9.90 -13.89
N PHE A 396 5.03 -9.17 -13.44
CA PHE A 396 4.44 -9.36 -12.11
C PHE A 396 3.66 -10.67 -11.96
N ALA A 397 2.99 -11.14 -13.01
CA ALA A 397 2.35 -12.46 -13.00
C ALA A 397 3.37 -13.58 -12.82
N VAL A 398 4.50 -13.53 -13.55
CA VAL A 398 5.59 -14.50 -13.39
C VAL A 398 6.27 -14.37 -12.04
N TRP A 399 6.46 -13.17 -11.52
CA TRP A 399 6.95 -12.96 -10.16
C TRP A 399 6.04 -13.63 -9.10
N GLY A 400 4.72 -13.49 -9.25
CA GLY A 400 3.75 -14.17 -8.40
C GLY A 400 3.82 -15.69 -8.54
N LEU A 401 3.93 -16.20 -9.77
CA LEU A 401 4.11 -17.63 -10.03
C LEU A 401 5.40 -18.17 -9.41
N TRP A 402 6.52 -17.45 -9.55
CA TRP A 402 7.81 -17.78 -8.95
C TRP A 402 7.64 -18.04 -7.45
N HIS A 403 7.16 -17.05 -6.69
CA HIS A 403 6.99 -17.20 -5.24
C HIS A 403 5.93 -18.25 -4.87
N GLY A 404 4.85 -18.38 -5.65
CA GLY A 404 3.82 -19.38 -5.42
C GLY A 404 4.35 -20.81 -5.54
N LEU A 405 5.11 -21.09 -6.61
CA LEU A 405 5.77 -22.39 -6.81
C LEU A 405 6.85 -22.63 -5.76
N GLY A 406 7.65 -21.61 -5.45
CA GLY A 406 8.67 -21.67 -4.40
C GLY A 406 8.10 -22.06 -3.04
N LEU A 407 6.99 -21.43 -2.62
CA LEU A 407 6.31 -21.76 -1.37
C LEU A 407 5.80 -23.22 -1.34
N PHE A 408 5.25 -23.70 -2.45
CA PHE A 408 4.79 -25.08 -2.55
C PHE A 408 5.96 -26.07 -2.45
N ILE A 409 7.01 -25.86 -3.26
CA ILE A 409 8.20 -26.71 -3.26
C ILE A 409 8.86 -26.71 -1.88
N GLN A 410 9.02 -25.53 -1.25
CA GLN A 410 9.59 -25.42 0.09
C GLN A 410 8.75 -26.15 1.14
N ASN A 411 7.42 -26.11 1.04
CA ASN A 411 6.54 -26.86 1.93
C ASN A 411 6.71 -28.39 1.76
N ARG A 412 6.76 -28.87 0.51
CA ARG A 412 7.00 -30.29 0.20
C ARG A 412 8.36 -30.74 0.71
N TRP A 413 9.39 -29.95 0.44
CA TRP A 413 10.76 -30.19 0.92
C TRP A 413 10.81 -30.23 2.45
N SER A 414 10.18 -29.28 3.14
CA SER A 414 10.21 -29.23 4.61
C SER A 414 9.52 -30.43 5.25
N THR A 415 8.45 -30.93 4.61
CA THR A 415 7.76 -32.14 5.04
C THR A 415 8.63 -33.38 4.81
N TYR A 416 9.24 -33.50 3.63
CA TYR A 416 10.17 -34.58 3.32
C TYR A 416 11.38 -34.59 4.25
N ALA A 417 12.04 -33.44 4.40
CA ALA A 417 13.25 -33.28 5.19
C ALA A 417 13.01 -33.54 6.67
N ARG A 418 11.85 -33.13 7.22
CA ARG A 418 11.46 -33.45 8.59
C ARG A 418 11.38 -34.95 8.83
N ASN A 419 10.95 -35.74 7.84
CA ASN A 419 10.78 -37.18 8.02
C ASN A 419 12.07 -37.98 7.78
N HIS A 420 13.00 -37.47 6.97
CA HIS A 420 14.18 -38.22 6.53
C HIS A 420 15.49 -37.76 7.18
N PHE A 421 15.58 -36.51 7.66
CA PHE A 421 16.83 -35.94 8.20
C PHE A 421 16.76 -35.65 9.71
N LEU A 422 15.96 -36.40 10.48
CA LEU A 422 15.84 -36.23 11.93
C LEU A 422 17.21 -36.40 12.63
N LYS A 423 17.94 -37.47 12.32
CA LYS A 423 19.26 -37.76 12.92
C LYS A 423 20.33 -36.72 12.55
N VAL A 424 20.23 -36.11 11.37
CA VAL A 424 21.14 -35.04 10.92
C VAL A 424 20.98 -33.77 11.75
N ARG A 425 19.76 -33.53 12.26
CA ARG A 425 19.43 -32.37 13.10
C ARG A 425 19.83 -32.54 14.57
N GLU A 426 20.15 -33.76 15.01
CA GLU A 426 20.62 -33.99 16.38
C GLU A 426 22.04 -33.44 16.62
N ASN A 427 22.81 -33.20 15.55
CA ASN A 427 24.13 -32.55 15.64
C ASN A 427 24.01 -31.02 15.55
N PRO A 428 24.31 -30.27 16.63
CA PRO A 428 24.11 -28.81 16.65
C PRO A 428 24.97 -28.04 15.63
N LYS A 429 26.18 -28.52 15.34
CA LYS A 429 27.08 -27.85 14.37
C LYS A 429 26.54 -28.00 12.94
N LEU A 430 26.05 -29.19 12.62
CA LEU A 430 25.49 -29.50 11.30
C LEU A 430 24.16 -28.77 11.08
N GLU A 431 23.31 -28.71 12.11
CA GLU A 431 22.06 -27.95 12.06
C GLU A 431 22.31 -26.45 11.81
N LYS A 432 23.29 -25.85 12.50
CA LYS A 432 23.68 -24.45 12.28
C LYS A 432 24.16 -24.22 10.84
N GLY A 433 24.97 -25.14 10.30
CA GLY A 433 25.42 -25.09 8.90
C GLY A 433 24.25 -25.15 7.91
N ILE A 434 23.31 -26.07 8.11
CA ILE A 434 22.09 -26.19 7.31
C ILE A 434 21.25 -24.91 7.39
N GLN A 435 21.12 -24.31 8.58
CA GLN A 435 20.36 -23.08 8.76
C GLN A 435 20.97 -21.92 7.98
N ILE A 436 22.29 -21.72 8.06
CA ILE A 436 23.00 -20.67 7.32
C ILE A 436 22.82 -20.88 5.81
N LEU A 437 23.05 -22.10 5.31
CA LEU A 437 22.86 -22.42 3.90
C LEU A 437 21.41 -22.21 3.44
N SER A 438 20.44 -22.56 4.29
CA SER A 438 19.02 -22.34 4.00
C SER A 438 18.65 -20.85 3.98
N THR A 439 19.24 -20.04 4.86
CA THR A 439 19.08 -18.58 4.84
C THR A 439 19.69 -17.97 3.59
N VAL A 440 20.92 -18.33 3.23
CA VAL A 440 21.57 -17.85 1.99
C VAL A 440 20.78 -18.29 0.76
N GLY A 441 20.36 -19.56 0.69
CA GLY A 441 19.55 -20.08 -0.41
C GLY A 441 18.19 -19.39 -0.52
N THR A 442 17.53 -19.10 0.61
CA THR A 442 16.27 -18.34 0.64
C THR A 442 16.48 -16.92 0.14
N PHE A 443 17.52 -16.24 0.62
CA PHE A 443 17.87 -14.89 0.17
C PHE A 443 18.13 -14.87 -1.33
N LEU A 444 19.01 -15.73 -1.85
CA LEU A 444 19.31 -15.79 -3.28
C LEU A 444 18.08 -16.12 -4.13
N TYR A 445 17.22 -17.04 -3.69
CA TYR A 445 15.97 -17.35 -4.39
C TYR A 445 15.04 -16.12 -4.49
N VAL A 446 14.92 -15.35 -3.41
CA VAL A 446 14.14 -14.10 -3.40
C VAL A 446 14.80 -13.06 -4.30
N SER A 447 16.12 -12.91 -4.23
CA SER A 447 16.89 -11.98 -5.06
C SER A 447 16.73 -12.26 -6.54
N VAL A 448 16.80 -13.52 -6.96
CA VAL A 448 16.54 -13.94 -8.34
C VAL A 448 15.09 -13.62 -8.76
N GLY A 449 14.14 -13.78 -7.85
CA GLY A 449 12.75 -13.36 -8.07
C GLY A 449 12.63 -11.87 -8.40
N TRP A 450 13.43 -11.00 -7.79
CA TRP A 450 13.39 -9.56 -8.03
C TRP A 450 13.70 -9.14 -9.46
N VAL A 451 14.37 -9.97 -10.26
CA VAL A 451 14.57 -9.72 -11.70
C VAL A 451 13.21 -9.52 -12.40
N TRP A 452 12.21 -10.36 -12.09
CA TRP A 452 10.86 -10.21 -12.63
C TRP A 452 10.18 -8.93 -12.14
N PHE A 453 10.45 -8.52 -10.90
CA PHE A 453 9.81 -7.36 -10.29
C PHE A 453 10.35 -6.03 -10.84
N LEU A 454 11.66 -5.94 -11.09
CA LEU A 454 12.31 -4.72 -11.58
C LEU A 454 12.23 -4.55 -13.10
N SER A 455 11.98 -5.64 -13.84
CA SER A 455 11.95 -5.60 -15.31
C SER A 455 10.67 -4.96 -15.85
N THR A 456 10.82 -4.12 -16.88
CA THR A 456 9.67 -3.48 -17.54
C THR A 456 9.02 -4.37 -18.59
N SER A 457 9.71 -5.41 -19.04
CA SER A 457 9.25 -6.33 -20.08
C SER A 457 9.83 -7.74 -19.89
N MET A 458 9.18 -8.74 -20.48
CA MET A 458 9.66 -10.13 -20.44
C MET A 458 11.03 -10.31 -21.14
N PRO A 459 11.29 -9.71 -22.32
CA PRO A 459 12.59 -9.81 -22.96
C PRO A 459 13.73 -9.25 -22.10
N GLN A 460 13.50 -8.12 -21.43
CA GLN A 460 14.49 -7.54 -20.51
C GLN A 460 14.79 -8.49 -19.33
N ALA A 461 13.77 -9.09 -18.73
CA ALA A 461 13.98 -10.07 -17.66
C ALA A 461 14.82 -11.26 -18.15
N CYS A 462 14.52 -11.79 -19.34
CA CYS A 462 15.28 -12.87 -19.95
C CYS A 462 16.75 -12.50 -20.20
N ASP A 463 17.03 -11.30 -20.70
CA ASP A 463 18.40 -10.79 -20.89
C ASP A 463 19.18 -10.77 -19.57
N ILE A 464 18.56 -10.27 -18.49
CA ILE A 464 19.16 -10.27 -17.15
C ILE A 464 19.45 -11.69 -16.68
N PHE A 465 18.53 -12.64 -16.87
CA PHE A 465 18.78 -14.06 -16.51
C PHE A 465 19.94 -14.67 -17.30
N LEU A 466 20.06 -14.38 -18.59
CA LEU A 466 21.19 -14.84 -19.38
C LEU A 466 22.50 -14.29 -18.80
N LYS A 467 22.56 -12.99 -18.49
CA LYS A 467 23.75 -12.32 -17.92
C LYS A 467 24.14 -12.89 -16.56
N LEU A 468 23.16 -13.21 -15.70
CA LEU A 468 23.40 -13.90 -14.43
C LEU A 468 24.00 -15.31 -14.61
N LEU A 469 23.71 -15.97 -15.74
CA LEU A 469 24.27 -17.28 -16.11
C LEU A 469 25.56 -17.18 -16.93
N GLY A 470 26.10 -15.98 -17.16
CA GLY A 470 27.31 -15.76 -17.95
C GLY A 470 27.11 -15.79 -19.47
N LYS A 471 25.87 -15.61 -19.93
CA LYS A 471 25.52 -15.50 -21.36
C LYS A 471 24.99 -14.08 -21.64
N GLY A 472 25.07 -13.61 -22.89
CA GLY A 472 24.45 -12.32 -23.26
C GLY A 472 25.24 -11.07 -22.84
N PHE A 473 26.57 -11.19 -22.78
CA PHE A 473 27.49 -10.05 -22.79
C PHE A 473 28.08 -9.87 -24.18
#